data_AF-A0A0L8LAA7-F1
#
_entry.id   AF-A0A0L8LAA7-F1
#
_cell.length_a   1.000
_cell.length_b   1.000
_cell.length_c   1.000
_cell.angle_alpha   90.00
_cell.angle_beta   90.00
_cell.angle_gamma   90.00
#
_symmetry.space_group_name_H-M   'P 1'
#
loop_
_entity.id
_entity.type
_entity.pdbx_description
1 polymer ?
#
loop_
_entity_poly.entity_id
_entity_poly.type
_entity_poly.pdbx_seq_one_letter_code
_entity_poly.pdbx_strand_id
1 'polypeptide(L)'
;MTRFDPRGRVNRVLLVGVSEYDLTQPPHGVPGDLPAVKHNLNRLRDALLRGRVFGEHEITVARSPSRDDFDHALRRTAAEAEGLLFLYFSGHGAIPSAGDELFLQMRNASVVAGGHAVFPGAEMFSTALTVLAAGPAERIVVVLDCCFAGNAAWIWETFRDKRRVLLLMSVQANHRIDAGDATTPTPFTGELVQLLEQDEESTLQDLADRLRERMTAAGHKTVRGEPWEPQSRAEPGEDVLLSGRSAASVRLPMSDSGPWPSGERPASGERQGGGDRQGGGDRGGWGAG
;
A
#
# COMPACT_ATOMS: atom_id res chain seq x y z
N MET A 1 23.61 -1.96 -11.58
CA MET A 1 22.52 -1.88 -10.60
C MET A 1 22.36 -3.25 -9.97
N THR A 2 22.48 -3.32 -8.65
CA THR A 2 22.14 -4.50 -7.87
C THR A 2 20.64 -4.42 -7.60
N ARG A 3 19.86 -5.15 -8.38
CA ARG A 3 18.41 -5.25 -8.20
C ARG A 3 18.12 -6.23 -7.07
N PHE A 4 17.51 -5.76 -5.99
CA PHE A 4 16.99 -6.63 -4.94
C PHE A 4 15.64 -7.23 -5.38
N ASP A 5 15.56 -8.56 -5.37
CA ASP A 5 14.32 -9.30 -5.63
C ASP A 5 13.76 -9.83 -4.30
N PRO A 6 12.65 -9.25 -3.81
CA PRO A 6 12.04 -9.63 -2.53
C PRO A 6 11.20 -10.91 -2.61
N ARG A 7 10.97 -11.49 -3.79
CA ARG A 7 10.09 -12.65 -3.94
C ARG A 7 10.65 -13.86 -3.17
N GLY A 8 9.79 -14.51 -2.40
CA GLY A 8 10.16 -15.67 -1.56
C GLY A 8 10.92 -15.31 -0.27
N ARG A 9 11.10 -14.02 0.04
CA ARG A 9 11.61 -13.54 1.33
C ARG A 9 10.44 -13.32 2.31
N VAL A 10 10.75 -13.06 3.59
CA VAL A 10 9.77 -12.62 4.58
C VAL A 10 9.60 -11.11 4.45
N ASN A 11 8.57 -10.68 3.72
CA ASN A 11 8.30 -9.27 3.46
C ASN A 11 7.21 -8.74 4.40
N ARG A 12 7.23 -7.44 4.69
CA ARG A 12 6.13 -6.76 5.38
C ARG A 12 5.83 -5.41 4.77
N VAL A 13 4.54 -5.12 4.67
CA VAL A 13 3.99 -3.85 4.21
C VAL A 13 3.19 -3.23 5.35
N LEU A 14 3.46 -1.97 5.63
CA LEU A 14 2.62 -1.13 6.47
C LEU A 14 2.07 0.02 5.63
N LEU A 15 0.76 -0.01 5.37
CA LEU A 15 0.05 1.07 4.70
C LEU A 15 -0.64 1.94 5.75
N VAL A 16 -0.12 3.15 5.97
CA VAL A 16 -0.66 4.11 6.93
C VAL A 16 -1.36 5.22 6.18
N GLY A 17 -2.63 5.43 6.49
CA GLY A 17 -3.41 6.51 5.90
C GLY A 17 -4.26 7.19 6.96
N VAL A 18 -4.03 8.48 7.17
CA VAL A 18 -4.75 9.29 8.16
C VAL A 18 -5.75 10.19 7.44
N SER A 19 -6.98 9.69 7.31
CA SER A 19 -8.08 10.37 6.64
C SER A 19 -8.97 11.20 7.57
N GLU A 20 -8.95 10.88 8.84
CA GLU A 20 -9.78 11.47 9.91
C GLU A 20 -8.88 11.89 11.06
N TYR A 21 -9.13 13.08 11.61
CA TYR A 21 -8.37 13.69 12.71
C TYR A 21 -9.30 14.13 13.85
N ASP A 22 -8.86 13.88 15.08
CA ASP A 22 -9.62 14.21 16.29
C ASP A 22 -9.67 15.73 16.53
N LEU A 23 -8.64 16.47 16.07
CA LEU A 23 -8.44 17.89 16.36
C LEU A 23 -8.29 18.69 15.06
N THR A 24 -9.40 19.17 14.51
CA THR A 24 -9.43 19.99 13.28
C THR A 24 -9.77 21.46 13.54
N GLN A 25 -10.20 21.80 14.75
CA GLN A 25 -10.69 23.15 15.07
C GLN A 25 -9.57 24.08 15.53
N PRO A 26 -9.61 25.38 15.17
CA PRO A 26 -8.72 26.39 15.72
C PRO A 26 -8.82 26.49 17.26
N PRO A 27 -7.77 26.97 17.96
CA PRO A 27 -6.51 27.50 17.42
C PRO A 27 -5.42 26.44 17.18
N HIS A 28 -5.68 25.17 17.51
CA HIS A 28 -4.64 24.12 17.55
C HIS A 28 -4.95 22.88 16.69
N GLY A 29 -5.86 23.01 15.72
CA GLY A 29 -6.26 21.92 14.84
C GLY A 29 -5.31 21.72 13.65
N VAL A 30 -5.30 20.49 13.14
CA VAL A 30 -4.79 20.21 11.79
C VAL A 30 -5.74 20.81 10.73
N PRO A 31 -5.31 21.01 9.47
CA PRO A 31 -6.11 21.72 8.46
C PRO A 31 -7.49 21.11 8.13
N GLY A 32 -7.75 19.86 8.49
CA GLY A 32 -9.04 19.18 8.25
C GLY A 32 -8.85 17.69 7.93
N ASP A 33 -9.93 17.00 7.61
CA ASP A 33 -9.90 15.60 7.18
C ASP A 33 -9.45 15.45 5.72
N LEU A 34 -8.97 14.25 5.38
CA LEU A 34 -8.43 13.89 4.06
C LEU A 34 -9.14 12.63 3.52
N PRO A 35 -10.40 12.73 3.06
CA PRO A 35 -11.20 11.56 2.67
C PRO A 35 -10.57 10.72 1.53
N ALA A 36 -9.85 11.35 0.60
CA ALA A 36 -9.11 10.67 -0.49
C ALA A 36 -8.17 9.57 0.01
N VAL A 37 -7.61 9.75 1.22
CA VAL A 37 -6.65 8.80 1.84
C VAL A 37 -7.29 7.43 2.07
N LYS A 38 -8.61 7.34 2.26
CA LYS A 38 -9.31 6.05 2.35
C LYS A 38 -9.19 5.27 1.04
N HIS A 39 -9.30 5.97 -0.09
CA HIS A 39 -9.17 5.40 -1.43
C HIS A 39 -7.72 5.04 -1.75
N ASN A 40 -6.76 5.84 -1.29
CA ASN A 40 -5.33 5.52 -1.40
C ASN A 40 -5.04 4.13 -0.84
N LEU A 41 -5.42 3.88 0.42
CA LEU A 41 -5.13 2.61 1.09
C LEU A 41 -5.77 1.41 0.41
N ASN A 42 -7.02 1.55 -0.04
CA ASN A 42 -7.74 0.48 -0.72
C ASN A 42 -7.07 0.13 -2.05
N ARG A 43 -6.84 1.15 -2.88
CA ARG A 43 -6.28 0.97 -4.23
C ARG A 43 -4.83 0.50 -4.19
N LEU A 44 -4.02 1.04 -3.27
CA LEU A 44 -2.63 0.64 -3.13
C LEU A 44 -2.49 -0.78 -2.57
N ARG A 45 -3.33 -1.18 -1.60
CA ARG A 45 -3.38 -2.58 -1.13
C ARG A 45 -3.61 -3.53 -2.30
N ASP A 46 -4.65 -3.27 -3.09
CA ASP A 46 -5.01 -4.13 -4.21
C ASP A 46 -3.91 -4.17 -5.28
N ALA A 47 -3.30 -3.03 -5.59
CA ALA A 47 -2.20 -2.95 -6.55
C ALA A 47 -0.97 -3.75 -6.10
N LEU A 48 -0.57 -3.62 -4.83
CA LEU A 48 0.56 -4.37 -4.26
C LEU A 48 0.32 -5.89 -4.26
N LEU A 49 -0.91 -6.33 -4.00
CA LEU A 49 -1.28 -7.76 -4.10
C LEU A 49 -1.19 -8.27 -5.53
N ARG A 50 -1.68 -7.49 -6.51
CA ARG A 50 -1.59 -7.85 -7.93
C ARG A 50 -0.15 -7.85 -8.45
N GLY A 51 0.72 -7.04 -7.86
CA GLY A 51 2.14 -6.98 -8.18
C GLY A 51 2.94 -8.23 -7.78
N ARG A 52 2.36 -9.17 -7.02
CA ARG A 52 2.95 -10.49 -6.66
C ARG A 52 4.29 -10.46 -5.94
N VAL A 53 4.68 -9.30 -5.43
CA VAL A 53 5.83 -9.14 -4.51
C VAL A 53 5.40 -9.44 -3.08
N PHE A 54 4.17 -9.06 -2.73
CA PHE A 54 3.61 -9.23 -1.39
C PHE A 54 2.40 -10.16 -1.39
N GLY A 55 2.31 -11.01 -0.36
CA GLY A 55 1.12 -11.80 -0.04
C GLY A 55 0.12 -11.04 0.82
N GLU A 56 -1.12 -11.54 0.91
CA GLU A 56 -2.19 -10.90 1.70
C GLU A 56 -1.82 -10.74 3.18
N HIS A 57 -1.18 -11.75 3.78
CA HIS A 57 -0.77 -11.73 5.17
C HIS A 57 0.47 -10.85 5.45
N GLU A 58 1.13 -10.35 4.41
CA GLU A 58 2.27 -9.45 4.55
C GLU A 58 1.84 -7.98 4.64
N ILE A 59 0.57 -7.67 4.33
CA ILE A 59 0.07 -6.29 4.27
C ILE A 59 -0.79 -5.95 5.50
N THR A 60 -0.27 -5.05 6.32
CA THR A 60 -1.03 -4.39 7.40
C THR A 60 -1.51 -3.02 6.93
N VAL A 61 -2.80 -2.74 7.12
CA VAL A 61 -3.38 -1.41 6.84
C VAL A 61 -3.76 -0.72 8.16
N ALA A 62 -3.14 0.42 8.44
CA ALA A 62 -3.44 1.27 9.59
C ALA A 62 -4.25 2.49 9.12
N ARG A 63 -5.56 2.49 9.41
CA ARG A 63 -6.50 3.56 9.03
C ARG A 63 -6.67 4.54 10.19
N SER A 64 -6.25 5.79 9.99
CA SER A 64 -6.24 6.85 11.01
C SER A 64 -5.77 6.35 12.39
N PRO A 65 -4.56 5.75 12.49
CA PRO A 65 -4.02 5.34 13.78
C PRO A 65 -3.80 6.56 14.68
N SER A 66 -3.88 6.36 15.99
CA SER A 66 -3.24 7.30 16.93
C SER A 66 -1.71 7.20 16.78
N ARG A 67 -0.98 8.17 17.34
CA ARG A 67 0.49 8.09 17.38
C ARG A 67 1.00 6.80 18.03
N ASP A 68 0.41 6.41 19.15
CA ASP A 68 0.86 5.20 19.86
C ASP A 68 0.55 3.93 19.04
N ASP A 69 -0.61 3.88 18.37
CA ASP A 69 -0.94 2.75 17.48
C ASP A 69 0.00 2.69 16.27
N PHE A 70 0.36 3.85 15.71
CA PHE A 70 1.34 3.95 14.63
C PHE A 70 2.70 3.41 15.08
N ASP A 71 3.20 3.85 16.24
CA ASP A 71 4.49 3.39 16.77
C ASP A 71 4.52 1.88 17.02
N HIS A 72 3.43 1.32 17.55
CA HIS A 72 3.32 -0.13 17.74
C HIS A 72 3.32 -0.87 16.40
N ALA A 73 2.54 -0.41 15.42
CA ALA A 73 2.50 -1.01 14.10
C ALA A 73 3.86 -0.93 13.41
N LEU A 74 4.54 0.22 13.49
CA LEU A 74 5.84 0.46 12.90
C LEU A 74 6.91 -0.47 13.49
N ARG A 75 6.98 -0.58 14.83
CA ARG A 75 7.93 -1.48 15.52
C ARG A 75 7.69 -2.94 15.17
N ARG A 76 6.42 -3.37 15.11
CA ARG A 76 6.07 -4.74 14.74
C ARG A 76 6.48 -5.04 13.30
N THR A 77 6.10 -4.18 12.36
CA THR A 77 6.48 -4.33 10.94
C THR A 77 8.01 -4.34 10.78
N ALA A 78 8.73 -3.47 11.50
CA ALA A 78 10.19 -3.43 11.49
C ALA A 78 10.82 -4.71 12.04
N ALA A 79 10.28 -5.29 13.12
CA ALA A 79 10.81 -6.50 13.72
C ALA A 79 10.56 -7.77 12.87
N GLU A 80 9.45 -7.81 12.12
CA GLU A 80 9.04 -9.00 11.36
C GLU A 80 9.55 -9.06 9.92
N ALA A 81 10.01 -7.94 9.35
CA ALA A 81 10.49 -7.89 7.98
C ALA A 81 11.96 -8.34 7.90
N GLU A 82 12.24 -9.44 7.19
CA GLU A 82 13.62 -9.89 6.92
C GLU A 82 14.08 -9.54 5.49
N GLY A 83 13.17 -9.63 4.52
CA GLY A 83 13.43 -9.27 3.13
C GLY A 83 13.20 -7.78 2.87
N LEU A 84 12.00 -7.47 2.38
CA LEU A 84 11.55 -6.11 2.11
C LEU A 84 10.58 -5.61 3.18
N LEU A 85 10.91 -4.47 3.76
CA LEU A 85 9.97 -3.64 4.49
C LEU A 85 9.48 -2.52 3.59
N PHE A 86 8.16 -2.44 3.38
CA PHE A 86 7.53 -1.33 2.65
C PHE A 86 6.64 -0.51 3.59
N LEU A 87 6.97 0.76 3.79
CA LEU A 87 6.11 1.72 4.48
C LEU A 87 5.50 2.68 3.45
N TYR A 88 4.19 2.82 3.48
CA TYR A 88 3.49 3.92 2.83
C TYR A 88 2.82 4.78 3.88
N PHE A 89 2.99 6.10 3.79
CA PHE A 89 2.29 7.06 4.63
C PHE A 89 1.53 8.06 3.75
N SER A 90 0.26 8.29 4.07
CA SER A 90 -0.53 9.39 3.51
C SER A 90 -1.36 10.09 4.57
N GLY A 91 -1.32 11.41 4.57
CA GLY A 91 -1.92 12.24 5.61
C GLY A 91 -1.38 13.67 5.58
N HIS A 92 -1.60 14.42 6.65
CA HIS A 92 -0.96 15.73 6.80
C HIS A 92 0.51 15.56 7.15
N GLY A 93 1.34 16.35 6.48
CA GLY A 93 2.75 16.54 6.80
C GLY A 93 2.96 17.98 7.25
N ALA A 94 3.82 18.17 8.25
CA ALA A 94 4.17 19.48 8.77
C ALA A 94 5.68 19.62 8.94
N ILE A 95 6.17 20.84 8.81
CA ILE A 95 7.56 21.21 9.13
C ILE A 95 7.54 22.38 10.13
N PRO A 96 8.47 22.42 11.10
CA PRO A 96 8.58 23.54 12.02
C PRO A 96 9.08 24.79 11.29
N SER A 97 8.73 25.99 11.77
CA SER A 97 9.13 27.24 11.10
C SER A 97 10.63 27.48 11.02
N ALA A 98 11.43 26.80 11.85
CA ALA A 98 12.87 26.99 11.97
C ALA A 98 13.70 25.76 11.55
N GLY A 99 13.10 24.75 10.90
CA GLY A 99 13.81 23.54 10.52
C GLY A 99 13.16 22.75 9.39
N ASP A 100 13.89 21.76 8.88
CA ASP A 100 13.50 20.95 7.74
C ASP A 100 12.98 19.55 8.12
N GLU A 101 12.83 19.25 9.42
CA GLU A 101 12.31 17.96 9.88
C GLU A 101 10.84 17.80 9.49
N LEU A 102 10.54 16.71 8.80
CA LEU A 102 9.17 16.32 8.44
C LEU A 102 8.49 15.62 9.61
N PHE A 103 7.32 16.12 10.00
CA PHE A 103 6.43 15.51 10.97
C PHE A 103 5.22 14.89 10.25
N LEU A 104 4.97 13.62 10.53
CA LEU A 104 3.83 12.84 10.04
C LEU A 104 2.69 12.95 11.05
N GLN A 105 1.59 13.63 10.70
CA GLN A 105 0.50 13.88 11.65
C GLN A 105 -0.45 12.68 11.73
N MET A 106 -0.57 12.09 12.93
CA MET A 106 -1.49 10.97 13.20
C MET A 106 -2.89 11.48 13.60
N ARG A 107 -3.85 10.58 13.82
CA ARG A 107 -5.26 10.95 14.10
C ARG A 107 -5.40 11.94 15.26
N ASN A 108 -4.61 11.76 16.32
CA ASN A 108 -4.62 12.59 17.52
C ASN A 108 -3.63 13.77 17.47
N ALA A 109 -3.13 14.14 16.27
CA ALA A 109 -2.21 15.24 16.12
C ALA A 109 -2.89 16.61 16.32
N SER A 110 -2.11 17.58 16.79
CA SER A 110 -2.48 18.99 16.89
C SER A 110 -1.35 19.89 16.39
N VAL A 111 -1.68 21.14 16.07
CA VAL A 111 -0.73 22.17 15.65
C VAL A 111 -0.73 23.29 16.67
N VAL A 112 0.23 23.29 17.59
CA VAL A 112 0.33 24.35 18.60
C VAL A 112 1.23 25.45 18.07
N ALA A 113 0.62 26.53 17.59
CA ALA A 113 1.31 27.71 17.11
C ALA A 113 1.95 28.50 18.27
N GLY A 114 3.15 29.02 18.05
CA GLY A 114 3.93 29.80 19.01
C GLY A 114 5.28 30.23 18.40
N GLY A 115 6.21 30.72 19.24
CA GLY A 115 7.56 31.09 18.77
C GLY A 115 8.32 29.93 18.10
N HIS A 116 7.96 28.69 18.44
CA HIS A 116 8.32 27.48 17.72
C HIS A 116 7.07 26.60 17.63
N ALA A 117 6.63 26.26 16.42
CA ALA A 117 5.51 25.34 16.24
C ALA A 117 5.87 23.96 16.78
N VAL A 118 4.96 23.36 17.57
CA VAL A 118 5.08 21.98 18.05
C VAL A 118 3.89 21.16 17.55
N PHE A 119 4.14 19.87 17.31
CA PHE A 119 3.17 18.96 16.72
C PHE A 119 2.88 17.76 17.64
N PRO A 120 2.20 17.95 18.79
CA PRO A 120 1.80 16.82 19.64
C PRO A 120 0.98 15.82 18.83
N GLY A 121 1.19 14.53 19.03
CA GLY A 121 0.51 13.46 18.28
C GLY A 121 1.00 13.28 16.83
N ALA A 122 2.02 14.00 16.40
CA ALA A 122 2.75 13.71 15.16
C ALA A 122 4.01 12.89 15.46
N GLU A 123 4.51 12.18 14.45
CA GLU A 123 5.76 11.42 14.52
C GLU A 123 6.86 12.07 13.65
N MET A 124 8.07 12.16 14.17
CA MET A 124 9.21 12.67 13.42
C MET A 124 9.64 11.63 12.38
N PHE A 125 9.80 12.04 11.13
CA PHE A 125 10.21 11.14 10.07
C PHE A 125 11.57 10.49 10.37
N SER A 126 12.52 11.25 10.93
CA SER A 126 13.81 10.73 11.38
C SER A 126 13.69 9.61 12.44
N THR A 127 12.73 9.73 13.35
CA THR A 127 12.47 8.71 14.39
C THR A 127 11.84 7.48 13.76
N ALA A 128 10.82 7.66 12.90
CA ALA A 128 10.22 6.56 12.17
C ALA A 128 11.27 5.80 11.34
N LEU A 129 12.13 6.51 10.62
CA LEU A 129 13.18 5.91 9.81
C LEU A 129 14.21 5.15 10.65
N THR A 130 14.54 5.65 11.83
CA THR A 130 15.42 4.96 12.79
C THR A 130 14.80 3.65 13.28
N VAL A 131 13.50 3.64 13.59
CA VAL A 131 12.77 2.42 13.98
C VAL A 131 12.80 1.39 12.86
N LEU A 132 12.53 1.81 11.61
CA LEU A 132 12.58 0.93 10.45
C LEU A 132 13.97 0.30 10.26
N ALA A 133 15.03 1.10 10.34
CA ALA A 133 16.40 0.63 10.14
C ALA A 133 16.94 -0.24 11.28
N ALA A 134 16.35 -0.17 12.47
CA ALA A 134 16.69 -1.07 13.57
C ALA A 134 16.24 -2.52 13.31
N GLY A 135 15.34 -2.75 12.35
CA GLY A 135 14.87 -4.08 11.95
C GLY A 135 15.87 -4.88 11.10
N PRO A 136 15.60 -6.18 10.87
CA PRO A 136 16.49 -7.06 10.12
C PRO A 136 16.33 -6.96 8.59
N ALA A 137 15.38 -6.16 8.09
CA ALA A 137 15.08 -6.06 6.67
C ALA A 137 16.34 -5.75 5.81
N GLU A 138 16.53 -6.55 4.76
CA GLU A 138 17.59 -6.34 3.78
C GLU A 138 17.39 -5.03 2.99
N ARG A 139 16.12 -4.69 2.70
CA ARG A 139 15.73 -3.43 2.03
C ARG A 139 14.50 -2.82 2.69
N ILE A 140 14.48 -1.49 2.72
CA ILE A 140 13.41 -0.66 3.27
C ILE A 140 13.00 0.32 2.19
N VAL A 141 11.74 0.28 1.76
CA VAL A 141 11.15 1.25 0.86
C VAL A 141 10.16 2.09 1.65
N VAL A 142 10.29 3.41 1.59
CA VAL A 142 9.34 4.34 2.20
C VAL A 142 8.74 5.25 1.13
N VAL A 143 7.41 5.24 1.04
CA VAL A 143 6.64 6.09 0.14
C VAL A 143 5.86 7.10 0.97
N LEU A 144 6.07 8.39 0.70
CA LEU A 144 5.45 9.49 1.45
C LEU A 144 4.52 10.29 0.53
N ASP A 145 3.23 10.24 0.81
CA ASP A 145 2.18 11.02 0.13
C ASP A 145 1.55 12.05 1.07
N CYS A 146 2.29 13.13 1.32
CA CYS A 146 1.86 14.23 2.18
C CYS A 146 2.51 15.56 1.77
N CYS A 147 1.99 16.68 2.29
CA CYS A 147 2.68 17.96 2.16
C CYS A 147 4.09 17.87 2.75
N PHE A 148 5.04 18.55 2.11
CA PHE A 148 6.45 18.59 2.52
C PHE A 148 7.18 17.24 2.48
N ALA A 149 6.63 16.20 1.81
CA ALA A 149 7.28 14.90 1.71
C ALA A 149 8.74 14.98 1.22
N GLY A 150 9.05 15.90 0.30
CA GLY A 150 10.40 16.11 -0.21
C GLY A 150 11.44 16.54 0.83
N ASN A 151 11.02 17.04 1.99
CA ASN A 151 11.93 17.37 3.10
C ASN A 151 12.58 16.11 3.71
N ALA A 152 11.98 14.92 3.52
CA ALA A 152 12.58 13.65 3.89
C ALA A 152 13.95 13.40 3.22
N ALA A 153 14.24 14.05 2.08
CA ALA A 153 15.54 13.97 1.43
C ALA A 153 16.68 14.44 2.33
N TRP A 154 16.48 15.52 3.12
CA TRP A 154 17.50 16.04 4.03
C TRP A 154 17.86 15.03 5.13
N ILE A 155 16.85 14.35 5.65
CA ILE A 155 17.01 13.31 6.67
C ILE A 155 17.75 12.11 6.08
N TRP A 156 17.41 11.72 4.85
CA TRP A 156 18.08 10.64 4.15
C TRP A 156 19.57 10.90 3.94
N GLU A 157 19.98 12.11 3.56
CA GLU A 157 21.40 12.44 3.32
C GLU A 157 22.28 12.28 4.58
N THR A 158 21.70 12.54 5.75
CA THR A 158 22.41 12.45 7.05
C THR A 158 22.26 11.08 7.72
N PHE A 159 21.46 10.18 7.12
CA PHE A 159 21.13 8.87 7.70
C PHE A 159 22.25 7.85 7.47
N ARG A 160 22.72 7.21 8.55
CA ARG A 160 23.88 6.28 8.49
C ARG A 160 23.59 4.99 7.71
N ASP A 161 22.38 4.46 7.80
CA ASP A 161 22.02 3.16 7.22
C ASP A 161 21.35 3.28 5.84
N LYS A 162 21.58 4.39 5.13
CA LYS A 162 20.90 4.72 3.87
C LYS A 162 21.09 3.70 2.73
N ARG A 163 22.10 2.81 2.79
CA ARG A 163 22.26 1.71 1.82
C ARG A 163 21.08 0.74 1.75
N ARG A 164 20.32 0.60 2.85
CA ARG A 164 19.13 -0.25 2.91
C ARG A 164 17.85 0.51 2.57
N VAL A 165 17.89 1.85 2.56
CA VAL A 165 16.70 2.71 2.54
C VAL A 165 16.55 3.38 1.18
N LEU A 166 15.39 3.16 0.57
CA LEU A 166 14.96 3.86 -0.62
C LEU A 166 13.70 4.67 -0.31
N LEU A 167 13.69 5.93 -0.72
CA LEU A 167 12.56 6.84 -0.53
C LEU A 167 11.91 7.19 -1.85
N LEU A 168 10.58 7.29 -1.84
CA LEU A 168 9.78 7.95 -2.86
C LEU A 168 8.88 8.99 -2.18
N MET A 169 9.08 10.24 -2.52
CA MET A 169 8.40 11.39 -1.94
C MET A 169 7.48 11.97 -2.99
N SER A 170 6.22 12.21 -2.62
CA SER A 170 5.21 12.63 -3.57
C SER A 170 5.50 13.98 -4.20
N VAL A 171 6.26 14.86 -3.53
CA VAL A 171 6.53 16.22 -3.98
C VAL A 171 7.95 16.65 -3.63
N GLN A 172 8.48 17.64 -4.34
CA GLN A 172 9.70 18.35 -3.97
C GLN A 172 9.64 19.02 -2.57
N ALA A 173 10.80 19.27 -1.96
CA ALA A 173 10.89 19.87 -0.63
C ALA A 173 10.19 21.25 -0.56
N ASN A 174 9.67 21.61 0.61
CA ASN A 174 9.02 22.89 0.90
C ASN A 174 7.75 23.18 0.09
N HIS A 175 7.06 22.13 -0.37
CA HIS A 175 5.83 22.25 -1.16
C HIS A 175 4.63 21.58 -0.52
N ARG A 176 3.46 22.16 -0.77
CA ARG A 176 2.15 21.61 -0.42
C ARG A 176 1.48 21.06 -1.67
N ILE A 177 0.80 19.93 -1.50
CA ILE A 177 0.12 19.22 -2.58
C ILE A 177 -1.39 19.23 -2.38
N ASP A 178 -2.11 18.97 -3.47
CA ASP A 178 -3.56 18.80 -3.43
C ASP A 178 -3.90 17.49 -2.70
N ALA A 179 -4.86 17.57 -1.77
CA ALA A 179 -5.41 16.44 -1.04
C ALA A 179 -6.31 15.54 -1.90
N GLY A 180 -6.67 15.97 -3.11
CA GLY A 180 -7.54 15.23 -4.01
C GLY A 180 -9.02 15.32 -3.63
N ASP A 181 -9.84 14.56 -4.34
CA ASP A 181 -11.28 14.50 -4.12
C ASP A 181 -11.68 13.40 -3.12
N ALA A 182 -12.88 13.51 -2.55
CA ALA A 182 -13.36 12.57 -1.53
C ALA A 182 -13.78 11.18 -2.06
N THR A 183 -13.71 10.95 -3.38
CA THR A 183 -14.24 9.76 -4.07
C THR A 183 -13.17 8.96 -4.80
N THR A 184 -11.99 9.54 -5.02
CA THR A 184 -10.86 8.91 -5.69
C THR A 184 -9.59 9.04 -4.85
N PRO A 185 -8.52 8.29 -5.18
CA PRO A 185 -7.21 8.49 -4.54
C PRO A 185 -6.68 9.92 -4.74
N THR A 186 -5.73 10.32 -3.90
CA THR A 186 -4.93 11.54 -4.13
C THR A 186 -4.29 11.48 -5.53
N PRO A 187 -4.01 12.63 -6.18
CA PRO A 187 -3.43 12.63 -7.52
C PRO A 187 -2.14 11.80 -7.63
N PHE A 188 -1.23 11.93 -6.66
CA PHE A 188 0.00 11.14 -6.62
C PHE A 188 -0.27 9.64 -6.50
N THR A 189 -1.12 9.22 -5.55
CA THR A 189 -1.39 7.80 -5.34
C THR A 189 -2.20 7.20 -6.49
N GLY A 190 -3.08 7.97 -7.11
CA GLY A 190 -3.82 7.57 -8.31
C GLY A 190 -2.91 7.20 -9.47
N GLU A 191 -1.89 8.02 -9.75
CA GLU A 191 -0.89 7.72 -10.79
C GLU A 191 0.03 6.56 -10.41
N LEU A 192 0.47 6.49 -9.15
CA LEU A 192 1.31 5.38 -8.64
C LEU A 192 0.58 4.03 -8.76
N VAL A 193 -0.69 3.98 -8.36
CA VAL A 193 -1.50 2.76 -8.47
C VAL A 193 -1.65 2.34 -9.92
N GLN A 194 -1.93 3.27 -10.84
CA GLN A 194 -2.06 2.94 -12.26
C GLN A 194 -0.79 2.32 -12.84
N LEU A 195 0.39 2.76 -12.38
CA LEU A 195 1.67 2.17 -12.77
C LEU A 195 1.85 0.77 -12.17
N LEU A 196 1.55 0.59 -10.88
CA LEU A 196 1.66 -0.70 -10.19
C LEU A 196 0.66 -1.76 -10.69
N GLU A 197 -0.48 -1.33 -11.24
CA GLU A 197 -1.50 -2.22 -11.80
C GLU A 197 -1.15 -2.78 -13.18
N GLN A 198 -0.10 -2.27 -13.83
CA GLN A 198 0.36 -2.79 -15.10
C GLN A 198 1.02 -4.16 -14.93
N ASP A 199 0.81 -5.05 -15.89
CA ASP A 199 1.35 -6.41 -15.89
C ASP A 199 2.82 -6.44 -16.35
N GLU A 200 3.66 -5.69 -15.65
CA GLU A 200 5.08 -5.52 -15.93
C GLU A 200 5.93 -5.57 -14.66
N GLU A 201 7.16 -6.04 -14.81
CA GLU A 201 8.13 -5.90 -13.72
C GLU A 201 8.54 -4.43 -13.63
N SER A 202 8.47 -3.84 -12.44
CA SER A 202 8.94 -2.49 -12.21
C SER A 202 9.68 -2.39 -10.89
N THR A 203 10.82 -1.71 -10.93
CA THR A 203 11.56 -1.35 -9.73
C THR A 203 11.05 -0.03 -9.13
N LEU A 204 11.54 0.34 -7.95
CA LEU A 204 11.21 1.64 -7.36
C LEU A 204 11.69 2.80 -8.25
N GLN A 205 12.90 2.71 -8.82
CA GLN A 205 13.40 3.79 -9.69
C GLN A 205 12.59 3.88 -10.98
N ASP A 206 12.27 2.75 -11.62
CA ASP A 206 11.41 2.73 -12.81
C ASP A 206 10.05 3.40 -12.51
N LEU A 207 9.44 3.06 -11.37
CA LEU A 207 8.18 3.67 -10.93
C LEU A 207 8.34 5.16 -10.67
N ALA A 208 9.42 5.59 -10.03
CA ALA A 208 9.66 7.00 -9.71
C ALA A 208 9.80 7.86 -10.97
N ASP A 209 10.54 7.39 -11.97
CA ASP A 209 10.75 8.11 -13.22
C ASP A 209 9.47 8.18 -14.05
N ARG A 210 8.77 7.05 -14.20
CA ARG A 210 7.50 6.99 -14.94
C ARG A 210 6.41 7.82 -14.25
N LEU A 211 6.40 7.84 -12.92
CA LEU A 211 5.47 8.66 -12.15
C LEU A 211 5.74 10.15 -12.37
N ARG A 212 7.00 10.58 -12.37
CA ARG A 212 7.37 11.97 -12.68
C ARG A 212 6.95 12.36 -14.11
N GLU A 213 7.22 11.50 -15.08
CA GLU A 213 6.83 11.72 -16.48
C GLU A 213 5.32 11.86 -16.64
N ARG A 214 4.55 10.93 -16.05
CA ARG A 214 3.08 10.95 -16.10
C ARG A 214 2.50 12.17 -15.43
N MET A 215 2.98 12.52 -14.24
CA MET A 215 2.47 13.69 -13.53
C MET A 215 2.77 15.00 -14.28
N THR A 216 3.94 15.07 -14.92
CA THR A 216 4.32 16.21 -15.77
C THR A 216 3.43 16.28 -17.02
N ALA A 217 3.23 15.15 -17.71
CA ALA A 217 2.41 15.08 -18.92
C ALA A 217 0.94 15.40 -18.67
N ALA A 218 0.40 14.99 -17.51
CA ALA A 218 -0.94 15.34 -17.06
C ALA A 218 -1.06 16.77 -16.51
N GLY A 219 0.06 17.52 -16.42
CA GLY A 219 0.07 18.92 -16.02
C GLY A 219 -0.22 19.14 -14.53
N HIS A 220 0.05 18.16 -13.66
CA HIS A 220 -0.18 18.32 -12.22
C HIS A 220 0.62 19.49 -11.65
N LYS A 221 -0.03 20.27 -10.80
CA LYS A 221 0.55 21.42 -10.11
C LYS A 221 0.39 21.27 -8.60
N THR A 222 1.36 21.81 -7.87
CA THR A 222 1.28 21.98 -6.43
C THR A 222 0.26 23.08 -6.08
N VAL A 223 -0.05 23.25 -4.79
CA VAL A 223 -0.98 24.30 -4.31
C VAL A 223 -0.52 25.70 -4.71
N ARG A 224 0.78 25.91 -4.96
CA ARG A 224 1.36 27.19 -5.40
C ARG A 224 1.37 27.38 -6.92
N GLY A 225 0.84 26.43 -7.69
CA GLY A 225 0.84 26.48 -9.17
C GLY A 225 2.17 26.08 -9.81
N GLU A 226 3.14 25.61 -9.03
CA GLU A 226 4.43 25.11 -9.51
C GLU A 226 4.27 23.66 -10.02
N PRO A 227 5.12 23.18 -10.96
CA PRO A 227 5.13 21.76 -11.36
C PRO A 227 5.19 20.83 -10.13
N TRP A 228 4.35 19.80 -10.14
CA TRP A 228 4.37 18.77 -9.11
C TRP A 228 5.32 17.65 -9.53
N GLU A 229 6.49 17.58 -8.91
CA GLU A 229 7.57 16.66 -9.27
C GLU A 229 7.90 15.69 -8.13
N PRO A 230 7.44 14.43 -8.19
CA PRO A 230 7.87 13.38 -7.27
C PRO A 230 9.38 13.16 -7.32
N GLN A 231 9.94 12.84 -6.15
CA GLN A 231 11.39 12.66 -5.97
C GLN A 231 11.69 11.30 -5.34
N SER A 232 12.78 10.67 -5.76
CA SER A 232 13.30 9.45 -5.13
C SER A 232 14.68 9.69 -4.51
N ARG A 233 15.03 8.89 -3.49
CA ARG A 233 16.40 8.79 -2.95
C ARG A 233 16.77 7.32 -2.75
N ALA A 234 17.93 6.95 -3.24
CA ALA A 234 18.54 5.64 -3.03
C ALA A 234 20.05 5.78 -3.23
N GLU A 235 20.83 4.89 -2.62
CA GLU A 235 22.26 4.84 -2.88
C GLU A 235 22.54 4.40 -4.34
N PRO A 236 23.58 4.94 -4.99
CA PRO A 236 23.87 4.61 -6.38
C PRO A 236 23.99 3.10 -6.61
N GLY A 237 23.19 2.59 -7.54
CA GLY A 237 23.18 1.18 -7.92
C GLY A 237 22.29 0.29 -7.06
N GLU A 238 21.63 0.81 -6.01
CA GLU A 238 20.63 0.09 -5.23
C GLU A 238 19.23 0.29 -5.81
N ASP A 239 18.48 -0.79 -5.98
CA ASP A 239 17.09 -0.75 -6.42
C ASP A 239 16.29 -1.98 -5.93
N VAL A 240 14.97 -1.87 -5.92
CA VAL A 240 14.06 -2.90 -5.37
C VAL A 240 12.94 -3.17 -6.36
N LEU A 241 12.68 -4.44 -6.65
CA LEU A 241 11.51 -4.87 -7.41
C LEU A 241 10.22 -4.68 -6.59
N LEU A 242 9.23 -3.97 -7.14
CA LEU A 242 7.96 -3.68 -6.46
C LEU A 242 6.72 -4.28 -7.15
N SER A 243 6.81 -4.61 -8.44
CA SER A 243 5.79 -5.37 -9.16
C SER A 243 6.45 -6.41 -10.06
N GLY A 244 5.78 -7.55 -10.28
CA GLY A 244 6.21 -8.62 -11.16
C GLY A 244 5.18 -8.92 -12.24
N ARG A 245 5.61 -9.51 -13.35
CA ARG A 245 4.71 -9.99 -14.42
C ARG A 245 3.89 -11.20 -13.96
N SER A 246 2.66 -11.27 -14.41
CA SER A 246 1.89 -12.50 -14.43
C SER A 246 2.60 -13.49 -15.35
N ALA A 247 3.00 -14.64 -14.81
CA ALA A 247 3.25 -15.79 -15.66
C ALA A 247 1.96 -16.02 -16.47
N ALA A 248 2.05 -16.01 -17.80
CA ALA A 248 0.93 -16.42 -18.65
C ALA A 248 0.45 -17.77 -18.11
N SER A 249 -0.83 -17.85 -17.74
CA SER A 249 -1.43 -19.11 -17.31
C SER A 249 -1.09 -20.14 -18.39
N VAL A 250 -0.26 -21.13 -18.05
CA VAL A 250 -0.08 -22.28 -18.92
C VAL A 250 -1.47 -22.89 -19.00
N ARG A 251 -2.16 -22.67 -20.13
CA ARG A 251 -3.33 -23.46 -20.47
C ARG A 251 -2.79 -24.86 -20.63
N LEU A 252 -2.96 -25.68 -19.59
CA LEU A 252 -2.77 -27.12 -19.73
C LEU A 252 -3.61 -27.53 -20.94
N PRO A 253 -3.03 -28.22 -21.94
CA PRO A 253 -3.83 -28.76 -23.03
C PRO A 253 -4.92 -29.59 -22.40
N MET A 254 -6.19 -29.26 -22.67
CA MET A 254 -7.28 -30.18 -22.38
C MET A 254 -6.90 -31.46 -23.10
N SER A 255 -6.69 -32.53 -22.34
CA SER A 255 -6.50 -33.85 -22.90
C SER A 255 -7.74 -34.13 -23.74
N ASP A 256 -7.57 -34.22 -25.06
CA ASP A 256 -8.58 -34.78 -25.95
C ASP A 256 -8.89 -36.19 -25.43
N SER A 257 -9.98 -36.30 -24.69
CA SER A 257 -10.62 -37.57 -24.42
C SER A 257 -11.15 -38.07 -25.76
N GLY A 258 -10.33 -38.90 -26.42
CA GLY A 258 -10.73 -39.65 -27.61
C GLY A 258 -11.97 -40.52 -27.33
N PRO A 259 -12.65 -40.98 -28.39
CA PRO A 259 -13.99 -41.56 -28.28
C PRO A 259 -13.94 -42.88 -27.51
N TRP A 260 -14.87 -43.05 -26.58
CA TRP A 260 -15.13 -44.32 -25.91
C TRP A 260 -15.53 -45.37 -26.95
N PRO A 261 -14.97 -46.59 -26.94
CA PRO A 261 -15.48 -47.67 -27.77
C PRO A 261 -16.82 -48.13 -27.19
N SER A 262 -17.85 -48.06 -28.03
CA SER A 262 -19.18 -48.63 -27.79
C SER A 262 -19.07 -50.15 -27.69
N GLY A 263 -19.06 -50.66 -26.46
CA GLY A 263 -19.16 -52.09 -26.14
C GLY A 263 -20.62 -52.55 -26.07
N GLU A 264 -20.88 -53.66 -26.76
CA GLU A 264 -22.17 -54.31 -27.00
C GLU A 264 -22.93 -54.69 -25.71
N ARG A 265 -24.27 -54.59 -25.79
CA ARG A 265 -25.21 -55.19 -24.83
C ARG A 265 -25.45 -56.66 -25.22
N PRO A 266 -25.42 -57.61 -24.28
CA PRO A 266 -26.19 -58.84 -24.40
C PRO A 266 -27.56 -58.68 -23.76
N ALA A 267 -28.56 -59.29 -24.40
CA ALA A 267 -29.96 -59.26 -24.02
C ALA A 267 -30.31 -60.31 -22.94
N SER A 268 -31.27 -59.90 -22.09
CA SER A 268 -32.39 -60.66 -21.51
C SER A 268 -32.15 -62.03 -20.83
N GLY A 269 -32.50 -62.08 -19.54
CA GLY A 269 -32.94 -63.28 -18.83
C GLY A 269 -33.97 -62.90 -17.76
N GLU A 270 -35.19 -63.40 -17.93
CA GLU A 270 -36.42 -63.14 -17.17
C GLU A 270 -36.50 -63.79 -15.77
N ARG A 271 -37.41 -63.23 -14.93
CA ARG A 271 -38.22 -63.84 -13.83
C ARG A 271 -37.46 -64.21 -12.54
N GLN A 272 -37.98 -64.13 -11.31
CA GLN A 272 -39.29 -63.91 -10.64
C GLN A 272 -38.91 -63.53 -9.17
N GLY A 273 -39.58 -62.63 -8.44
CA GLY A 273 -40.87 -62.86 -7.78
C GLY A 273 -40.81 -62.40 -6.32
N GLY A 274 -41.94 -61.87 -5.79
CA GLY A 274 -42.24 -61.64 -4.36
C GLY A 274 -41.54 -60.43 -3.73
N GLY A 275 -42.14 -59.54 -2.94
CA GLY A 275 -43.43 -59.40 -2.28
C GLY A 275 -43.27 -58.14 -1.40
N ASP A 276 -44.15 -57.16 -1.52
CA ASP A 276 -45.26 -56.88 -0.59
C ASP A 276 -44.97 -55.74 0.41
N ARG A 277 -45.79 -54.69 0.28
CA ARG A 277 -46.42 -53.83 1.30
C ARG A 277 -45.68 -52.70 2.04
N GLN A 278 -46.33 -51.51 1.86
CA GLN A 278 -46.79 -50.52 2.85
C GLN A 278 -45.72 -49.64 3.54
N GLY A 279 -45.88 -48.32 3.67
CA GLY A 279 -47.00 -47.43 3.35
C GLY A 279 -46.74 -45.98 3.81
N GLY A 280 -47.71 -45.10 3.54
CA GLY A 280 -47.88 -43.73 4.11
C GLY A 280 -46.84 -42.69 3.67
N GLY A 281 -47.18 -41.58 3.01
CA GLY A 281 -48.26 -40.62 3.29
C GLY A 281 -47.62 -39.41 3.98
N ASP A 282 -47.20 -38.38 3.25
CA ASP A 282 -47.95 -37.18 2.80
C ASP A 282 -47.76 -35.96 3.74
N ARG A 283 -47.22 -34.89 3.13
CA ARG A 283 -47.53 -33.44 3.27
C ARG A 283 -47.23 -32.61 4.54
N GLY A 284 -46.74 -31.41 4.20
CA GLY A 284 -47.09 -30.10 4.81
C GLY A 284 -46.06 -29.60 5.82
N GLY A 285 -45.59 -28.36 5.84
CA GLY A 285 -46.01 -27.12 5.21
C GLY A 285 -45.70 -25.96 6.19
N TRP A 286 -45.04 -24.91 5.68
CA TRP A 286 -45.05 -23.49 6.07
C TRP A 286 -45.24 -23.04 7.54
N GLY A 287 -44.42 -22.06 7.97
CA GLY A 287 -44.79 -21.19 9.08
C GLY A 287 -43.69 -20.20 9.49
N ALA A 288 -43.83 -18.96 9.04
CA ALA A 288 -43.08 -17.80 9.51
C ALA A 288 -43.51 -17.38 10.93
N GLY A 289 -42.58 -16.73 11.64
CA GLY A 289 -42.77 -16.00 12.88
C GLY A 289 -41.59 -15.07 13.08
#